data_AF-A0A8T6RNT1-F1
#
_entry.id   AF-A0A8T6RNT1-F1
#
_cell.length_a   1.000
_cell.length_b   1.000
_cell.length_c   1.000
_cell.angle_alpha   90.00
_cell.angle_beta   90.00
_cell.angle_gamma   90.00
#
_symmetry.space_group_name_H-M   'P 1'
#
loop_
_entity.id
_entity.type
_entity.pdbx_description
1 polymer ?
#
loop_
_entity_poly.entity_id
_entity_poly.type
_entity_poly.pdbx_seq_one_letter_code
_entity_poly.pdbx_strand_id
1 'polypeptide(L)'
;MVDLKALEKKIREKIEIEHHLGEHAGGSGHLSFRSLIEFIMEDPKEIVLQGKRAYEITYKFAIYTETEFLHPPDQDDYYTERHQDKVIVDDDLNFL
;
A
#
# COMPACT_ATOMS: atom_id res chain seq x y z
N MET A 1 -8.03 -10.93 -19.27
CA MET A 1 -7.81 -9.49 -18.98
C MET A 1 -7.83 -9.40 -17.47
N VAL A 2 -6.74 -8.93 -16.85
CA VAL A 2 -6.60 -8.87 -15.39
C VAL A 2 -7.69 -7.97 -14.81
N ASP A 3 -8.40 -8.42 -13.78
CA ASP A 3 -9.36 -7.58 -13.07
C ASP A 3 -8.59 -6.58 -12.19
N LEU A 4 -8.36 -5.39 -12.73
CA LEU A 4 -7.61 -4.32 -12.08
C LEU A 4 -8.24 -3.89 -10.74
N LYS A 5 -9.57 -3.94 -10.62
CA LYS A 5 -10.24 -3.54 -9.37
C LYS A 5 -10.05 -4.57 -8.27
N ALA A 6 -10.15 -5.86 -8.61
CA ALA A 6 -9.89 -6.94 -7.67
C ALA A 6 -8.43 -6.94 -7.23
N LEU A 7 -7.50 -6.68 -8.16
CA LEU A 7 -6.07 -6.58 -7.87
C LEU A 7 -5.75 -5.37 -6.98
N GLU A 8 -6.29 -4.20 -7.31
CA GLU A 8 -6.12 -2.99 -6.49
C GLU A 8 -6.59 -3.23 -5.05
N LYS A 9 -7.76 -3.87 -4.86
CA LYS A 9 -8.28 -4.23 -3.54
C LYS A 9 -7.31 -5.13 -2.76
N LYS A 10 -6.78 -6.17 -3.41
CA LYS A 10 -5.78 -7.07 -2.80
C LYS A 10 -4.49 -6.34 -2.41
N ILE A 11 -4.00 -5.42 -3.25
CA ILE A 11 -2.80 -4.64 -2.95
C ILE A 11 -3.05 -3.69 -1.76
N ARG A 12 -4.21 -3.04 -1.70
CA ARG A 12 -4.58 -2.18 -0.57
C ARG A 12 -4.69 -2.97 0.73
N GLU A 13 -5.33 -4.13 0.72
CA GLU A 13 -5.40 -5.04 1.88
C GLU A 13 -4.01 -5.49 2.34
N LYS A 14 -3.11 -5.78 1.40
CA LYS A 14 -1.70 -6.08 1.69
C LYS A 14 -1.00 -4.90 2.38
N ILE A 15 -1.15 -3.68 1.85
CA ILE A 15 -0.58 -2.45 2.45
C ILE A 15 -1.14 -2.23 3.87
N GLU A 16 -2.45 -2.41 4.05
CA GLU A 16 -3.11 -2.28 5.37
C GLU A 16 -2.49 -3.21 6.41
N ILE A 17 -2.23 -4.47 6.04
CA ILE A 17 -1.64 -5.46 6.93
C ILE A 17 -0.15 -5.17 7.18
N GLU A 18 0.63 -4.93 6.13
CA GLU A 18 2.09 -4.80 6.21
C GLU A 18 2.54 -3.51 6.90
N HIS A 19 1.81 -2.42 6.68
CA HIS A 19 2.10 -1.14 7.31
C HIS A 19 1.27 -0.90 8.56
N HIS A 20 0.43 -1.87 8.94
CA HIS A 20 -0.47 -1.76 10.06
C HIS A 20 -1.24 -0.45 10.00
N LEU A 21 -2.13 -0.29 9.03
CA LEU A 21 -2.98 0.90 8.98
C LEU A 21 -4.04 0.86 10.10
N GLY A 22 -4.55 2.02 10.48
CA GLY A 22 -5.49 2.17 11.59
C GLY A 22 -4.85 2.70 12.88
N GLU A 23 -5.51 2.44 14.01
CA GLU A 23 -5.13 2.96 15.33
C GLU A 23 -3.99 2.14 15.95
N HIS A 24 -3.01 2.86 16.49
CA HIS A 24 -1.85 2.30 17.18
C HIS A 24 -1.67 2.98 18.53
N ALA A 25 -1.41 2.16 19.56
CA ALA A 25 -0.87 2.66 20.82
C ALA A 25 0.66 2.64 20.74
N GLY A 26 1.28 3.82 20.79
CA GLY A 26 2.73 3.96 20.90
C GLY A 26 3.27 3.44 22.23
N GLY A 27 4.59 3.19 22.30
CA GLY A 27 5.23 2.60 23.49
C GLY A 27 5.12 3.40 24.79
N SER A 28 4.72 4.67 24.72
CA SER A 28 4.44 5.53 25.89
C SER A 28 2.95 5.67 26.23
N GLY A 29 2.05 4.98 25.52
CA GLY A 29 0.60 5.08 25.70
C GLY A 29 -0.09 6.17 24.86
N HIS A 30 0.64 6.80 23.93
CA HIS A 30 0.11 7.81 23.03
C HIS A 30 -0.60 7.19 21.83
N LEU A 31 -1.71 7.77 21.40
CA LEU A 31 -2.46 7.29 20.24
C LEU A 31 -1.91 7.90 18.95
N SER A 32 -1.69 7.04 17.96
CA SER A 32 -1.45 7.44 16.58
C SER A 32 -2.37 6.69 15.63
N PHE A 33 -2.67 7.31 14.49
CA PHE A 33 -3.52 6.74 13.46
C PHE A 33 -2.82 6.79 12.11
N ARG A 34 -2.62 5.62 11.48
CA ARG A 34 -1.95 5.51 10.18
C ARG A 34 -2.98 5.36 9.08
N SER A 35 -2.90 6.21 8.07
CA SER A 35 -3.84 6.26 6.95
C SER A 35 -3.14 6.20 5.61
N LEU A 36 -3.72 5.47 4.66
CA LEU A 36 -3.33 5.51 3.25
C LEU A 36 -3.91 6.77 2.59
N ILE A 37 -3.07 7.72 2.20
CA ILE A 37 -3.51 9.01 1.65
C ILE A 37 -3.28 9.15 0.14
N GLU A 38 -2.35 8.38 -0.43
CA GLU A 38 -2.12 8.31 -1.87
C GLU A 38 -1.98 6.85 -2.30
N PHE A 39 -2.53 6.51 -3.46
CA PHE A 39 -2.35 5.20 -4.06
C PHE A 39 -2.43 5.32 -5.58
N ILE A 40 -1.38 4.85 -6.26
CA ILE A 40 -1.26 4.85 -7.71
C ILE A 40 -0.76 3.47 -8.13
N MET A 41 -1.53 2.78 -8.95
CA MET A 41 -1.14 1.51 -9.56
C MET A 41 -0.81 1.75 -11.04
N GLU A 42 0.38 1.35 -11.47
CA GLU A 42 0.78 1.40 -12.88
C GLU A 42 0.13 0.24 -13.66
N ASP A 43 0.08 0.37 -14.99
CA ASP A 43 -0.48 -0.67 -15.85
C ASP A 43 0.28 -2.01 -15.67
N PRO A 44 -0.42 -3.14 -15.48
CA PRO A 44 0.25 -4.43 -15.32
C PRO A 44 1.07 -4.80 -16.55
N LYS A 45 2.31 -5.20 -16.30
CA LYS A 45 3.22 -5.68 -17.34
C LYS A 45 3.22 -7.20 -17.36
N GLU A 46 2.85 -7.77 -18.50
CA GLU A 46 2.92 -9.21 -18.69
C GLU A 46 4.38 -9.69 -18.70
N ILE A 47 4.64 -10.77 -17.95
CA ILE A 47 5.92 -11.45 -17.87
C ILE A 47 5.70 -12.97 -17.96
N VAL A 48 6.77 -13.71 -18.27
CA VAL A 48 6.77 -15.18 -18.20
C VAL A 48 7.62 -15.59 -17.00
N LEU A 49 6.98 -16.22 -16.00
CA LEU A 49 7.64 -16.73 -14.81
C LEU A 49 7.55 -18.26 -14.81
N GLN A 50 8.69 -18.94 -14.84
CA GLN A 50 8.76 -20.42 -14.85
C GLN A 50 7.91 -21.07 -15.97
N GLY A 51 7.83 -20.43 -17.14
CA GLY A 51 7.05 -20.91 -18.28
C GLY A 51 5.54 -20.68 -18.18
N LYS A 52 5.06 -20.00 -17.13
CA LYS A 52 3.67 -19.56 -16.98
C LYS A 52 3.56 -18.06 -17.18
N ARG A 53 2.38 -17.61 -17.64
CA ARG A 53 2.05 -16.19 -17.71
C ARG A 53 1.89 -15.64 -16.30
N ALA A 54 2.45 -14.47 -16.07
CA ALA A 54 2.32 -13.72 -14.84
C ALA A 54 2.29 -12.22 -15.16
N TYR A 55 1.91 -11.41 -14.19
CA TYR A 55 1.85 -9.96 -14.32
C TYR A 55 2.71 -9.33 -13.23
N GLU A 56 3.58 -8.41 -13.64
CA GLU A 56 4.36 -7.53 -12.79
C GLU A 56 3.59 -6.22 -12.63
N ILE A 57 3.32 -5.82 -11.39
CA ILE A 57 2.59 -4.58 -11.08
C ILE A 57 3.43 -3.74 -10.13
N THR A 58 3.73 -2.53 -10.59
CA THR A 58 4.34 -1.47 -9.77
C THR A 58 3.23 -0.61 -9.19
N TYR A 59 3.33 -0.30 -7.91
CA TYR A 59 2.42 0.64 -7.25
C TYR A 59 3.18 1.57 -6.32
N LYS A 60 2.64 2.78 -6.17
CA LYS A 60 3.14 3.85 -5.32
C LYS A 60 2.07 4.21 -4.33
N PHE A 61 2.45 4.47 -3.09
CA PHE A 61 1.51 4.85 -2.05
C PHE A 61 2.16 5.73 -1.00
N ALA A 62 1.33 6.49 -0.29
CA ALA A 62 1.77 7.32 0.82
C ALA A 62 0.94 7.01 2.07
N ILE A 63 1.63 6.85 3.19
CA ILE A 63 1.05 6.63 4.50
C ILE A 63 1.27 7.87 5.34
N TYR A 64 0.19 8.44 5.83
CA TYR A 64 0.22 9.54 6.77
C TYR A 64 -0.01 9.02 8.18
N THR A 65 0.81 9.46 9.13
CA THR A 65 0.64 9.14 10.55
C THR A 65 0.14 10.36 11.30
N GLU A 66 -1.11 10.31 11.74
CA GLU A 66 -1.68 11.27 12.68
C GLU A 66 -1.33 10.88 14.12
N THR A 67 -1.12 11.87 14.98
CA THR A 67 -0.81 11.69 16.40
C THR A 67 -1.64 12.70 17.18
N GLU A 68 -1.88 12.43 18.46
CA GLU A 68 -2.65 13.33 19.33
C GLU A 68 -2.02 14.73 19.52
N PHE A 69 -0.77 14.93 19.08
CA PHE A 69 -0.05 16.19 19.18
C PHE A 69 -0.02 16.99 17.88
N LEU A 70 -0.57 16.46 16.80
CA LEU A 70 -0.63 17.14 15.51
C LEU A 70 -1.72 18.21 15.53
N HIS A 71 -1.37 19.44 15.16
CA HIS A 71 -2.31 20.54 15.02
C HIS A 71 -2.42 20.95 13.55
N PRO A 72 -3.62 21.10 12.96
CA PRO A 72 -3.70 21.63 11.60
C PRO A 72 -3.05 23.03 11.52
N PRO A 73 -2.23 23.35 10.50
CA PRO A 73 -2.01 22.62 9.25
C PRO A 73 -0.70 21.81 9.20
N ASP A 74 -0.37 21.05 10.26
CA ASP A 74 0.84 20.21 10.34
C ASP A 74 0.77 18.92 9.48
N GLN A 75 0.00 18.93 8.37
CA GLN A 75 0.11 17.90 7.32
C GLN A 75 1.46 18.09 6.62
N ASP A 76 2.52 17.75 7.32
CA ASP A 76 3.91 17.92 6.91
C ASP A 76 4.40 16.64 6.23
N ASP A 77 5.31 16.80 5.27
CA ASP A 77 6.07 15.71 4.67
C ASP A 77 6.77 14.85 5.74
N TYR A 78 7.05 15.42 6.91
CA TYR A 78 7.64 14.71 8.05
C TYR A 78 6.81 13.51 8.53
N TYR A 79 5.48 13.57 8.43
CA TYR A 79 4.56 12.51 8.88
C TYR A 79 4.04 11.64 7.73
N THR A 80 4.57 11.86 6.52
CA THR A 80 4.15 11.16 5.31
C THR A 80 5.26 10.26 4.79
N GLU A 81 5.07 8.95 4.94
CA GLU A 81 5.94 7.92 4.40
C GLU A 81 5.52 7.59 2.97
N ARG A 82 6.41 7.81 2.00
CA ARG A 82 6.15 7.51 0.58
C ARG A 82 6.87 6.22 0.19
N HIS A 83 6.12 5.32 -0.43
CA HIS A 83 6.57 3.99 -0.81
C HIS A 83 6.35 3.74 -2.29
N GLN A 84 7.22 2.90 -2.86
CA GLN A 84 7.04 2.32 -4.17
C GLN A 84 7.41 0.85 -4.06
N ASP A 85 6.48 -0.02 -4.45
CA ASP A 85 6.66 -1.46 -4.40
C ASP A 85 6.24 -2.13 -5.71
N LYS A 86 6.60 -3.41 -5.78
CA LYS A 86 6.29 -4.30 -6.89
C LYS A 86 5.70 -5.59 -6.34
N VAL A 87 4.66 -6.07 -7.00
CA VAL A 87 4.15 -7.45 -6.82
C VAL A 87 4.14 -8.20 -8.14
N ILE A 88 4.29 -9.51 -8.05
CA ILE A 88 4.07 -10.42 -9.17
C ILE A 88 2.81 -11.22 -8.86
N VAL A 89 1.90 -11.32 -9.83
CA VAL A 89 0.68 -12.13 -9.71
C VAL A 89 0.54 -13.13 -10.86
N ASP A 90 -0.07 -14.27 -10.58
CA ASP A 90 -0.50 -15.22 -11.61
C ASP A 90 -1.82 -14.79 -12.29
N ASP A 91 -2.31 -15.60 -13.24
CA ASP A 91 -3.59 -15.38 -13.92
C ASP A 91 -4.81 -15.38 -12.95
N ASP A 92 -4.66 -15.98 -11.77
CA ASP A 92 -5.67 -16.06 -10.71
C ASP A 92 -5.54 -14.92 -9.67
N LEU A 93 -4.67 -13.94 -9.93
CA LEU A 93 -4.36 -12.81 -9.05
C LEU A 93 -3.76 -13.22 -7.69
N ASN A 94 -3.11 -14.38 -7.60
CA ASN A 94 -2.37 -14.77 -6.42
C ASN A 94 -0.98 -14.14 -6.43
N PHE A 95 -0.55 -13.56 -5.30
CA PHE A 95 0.81 -13.06 -5.15
C PHE A 95 1.81 -14.22 -5.20
N LEU A 96 2.87 -14.07 -6.00
CA LEU A 96 3.94 -15.06 -6.20
C LEU A 96 5.23 -14.67 -5.46
#